data_AF-A0A2K8Z3E6-F1
#
_entry.id   AF-A0A2K8Z3E6-F1
#
_cell.length_a   1.000
_cell.length_b   1.000
_cell.length_c   1.000
_cell.angle_alpha   90.00
_cell.angle_beta   90.00
_cell.angle_gamma   90.00
#
_symmetry.space_group_name_H-M   'P 1'
#
loop_
_entity.id
_entity.type
_entity.pdbx_description
1 polymer ?
#
loop_
_entity_poly.entity_id
_entity_poly.type
_entity_poly.pdbx_seq_one_letter_code
_entity_poly.pdbx_strand_id
1 'polypeptide(L)'
;MFTCLNLNKPIVKMKNTFVYALAGVLSLVCLAVEAQTMKIGHTRIDYILSLTPENKVITDLLTNQQKQTQTEINRLQQELQDKYALYQKGVAQMTDIIRKDRETELQGLQSRIQEFSRTSDEAIQNKYKQLIWPTVAKIQQAIDTVAKQNGYTHILSTGNTGAILYAPEETNITELVLKYLDITPGQNVGQPAKAPSPSTPAKRVAPKPAKKK
;
A
#
# COMPACT_ATOMS: atom_id res chain seq x y z
N MET A 1 -34.48 93.43 -28.54
CA MET A 1 -34.62 93.05 -27.11
C MET A 1 -33.53 92.01 -26.83
N PHE A 2 -32.41 92.44 -26.25
CA PHE A 2 -31.25 91.58 -25.99
C PHE A 2 -31.47 90.81 -24.69
N THR A 3 -31.40 89.48 -24.73
CA THR A 3 -31.38 88.64 -23.52
C THR A 3 -30.04 87.91 -23.48
N CYS A 4 -29.21 88.29 -22.50
CA CYS A 4 -27.96 87.62 -22.17
C CYS A 4 -28.23 86.21 -21.66
N LEU A 5 -27.57 85.20 -22.24
CA LEU A 5 -27.43 83.88 -21.61
C LEU A 5 -26.05 83.78 -20.95
N ASN A 6 -26.08 83.79 -19.62
CA ASN A 6 -24.97 83.53 -18.73
C ASN A 6 -24.78 82.00 -18.62
N LEU A 7 -23.59 81.49 -18.93
CA LEU A 7 -23.22 80.09 -18.78
C LEU A 7 -22.13 79.96 -17.71
N ASN A 8 -22.54 79.76 -16.45
CA ASN A 8 -21.67 79.31 -15.36
C ASN A 8 -22.04 77.87 -14.99
N LYS A 9 -21.25 76.89 -15.44
CA LYS A 9 -21.37 75.49 -15.00
C LYS A 9 -20.47 75.28 -13.78
N PRO A 10 -20.99 74.79 -12.63
CA PRO A 10 -20.13 74.42 -11.52
C PRO A 10 -19.41 73.10 -11.82
N ILE A 11 -18.09 73.15 -11.65
CA ILE A 11 -17.16 72.02 -11.65
C ILE A 11 -17.46 71.16 -10.40
N VAL A 12 -18.30 70.15 -10.52
CA VAL A 12 -18.67 69.27 -9.40
C VAL A 12 -17.60 68.17 -9.22
N LYS A 13 -16.80 68.34 -8.15
CA LYS A 13 -16.10 67.32 -7.31
C LYS A 13 -15.74 65.97 -7.96
N MET A 14 -14.59 65.91 -8.65
CA MET A 14 -14.02 64.71 -9.28
C MET A 14 -13.21 63.80 -8.32
N LYS A 15 -13.12 64.10 -7.02
CA LYS A 15 -12.18 63.44 -6.09
C LYS A 15 -12.77 62.23 -5.34
N ASN A 16 -14.09 62.18 -5.14
CA ASN A 16 -14.74 61.06 -4.43
C ASN A 16 -15.29 59.98 -5.37
N THR A 17 -15.66 60.35 -6.61
CA THR A 17 -16.17 59.41 -7.62
C THR A 17 -15.09 58.43 -8.10
N PHE A 18 -13.82 58.85 -8.12
CA PHE A 18 -12.68 58.00 -8.46
C PHE A 18 -12.39 56.95 -7.36
N VAL A 19 -12.64 57.30 -6.10
CA VAL A 19 -12.50 56.37 -4.95
C VAL A 19 -13.58 55.29 -5.00
N TYR A 20 -14.82 55.64 -5.36
CA TYR A 20 -15.89 54.65 -5.55
C TYR A 20 -15.68 53.77 -6.80
N ALA A 21 -15.12 54.32 -7.88
CA ALA A 21 -14.76 53.53 -9.06
C ALA A 21 -13.60 52.54 -8.78
N LEU A 22 -12.57 52.97 -8.02
CA LEU A 22 -11.46 52.12 -7.62
C LEU A 22 -11.89 51.04 -6.60
N ALA A 23 -12.79 51.36 -5.67
CA ALA A 23 -13.38 50.40 -4.74
C ALA A 23 -14.31 49.38 -5.43
N GLY A 24 -15.01 49.79 -6.50
CA GLY A 24 -15.82 48.92 -7.34
C GLY A 24 -14.98 47.95 -8.18
N VAL A 25 -13.86 48.41 -8.76
CA VAL A 25 -12.90 47.56 -9.48
C VAL A 25 -12.18 46.60 -8.53
N LEU A 26 -11.85 47.05 -7.31
CA LEU A 26 -11.21 46.20 -6.29
C LEU A 26 -12.17 45.13 -5.73
N SER A 27 -13.47 45.40 -5.65
CA SER A 27 -14.48 44.39 -5.25
C SER A 27 -14.72 43.31 -6.33
N LEU A 28 -14.44 43.60 -7.60
CA LEU A 28 -14.62 42.63 -8.71
C LEU A 28 -13.48 41.61 -8.79
N VAL A 29 -12.35 41.84 -8.11
CA VAL A 29 -11.18 40.93 -8.08
C VAL A 29 -11.30 39.86 -6.99
N CYS A 30 -12.29 39.95 -6.09
CA CYS A 30 -12.46 39.02 -4.96
C CYS A 30 -13.17 37.68 -5.26
N LEU A 31 -13.51 37.35 -6.51
CA LEU A 31 -14.41 36.21 -6.81
C LEU A 31 -13.78 35.04 -7.58
N ALA A 32 -12.48 34.78 -7.42
CA ALA A 32 -11.87 33.55 -7.94
C ALA A 32 -10.85 32.94 -6.98
N VAL A 33 -11.25 32.77 -5.71
CA VAL A 33 -10.69 31.65 -4.93
C VAL A 33 -11.42 30.41 -5.42
N GLU A 34 -10.92 29.79 -6.49
CA GLU A 34 -11.24 28.40 -6.75
C GLU A 34 -10.70 27.62 -5.54
N ALA A 35 -11.61 27.17 -4.66
CA ALA A 35 -11.26 26.18 -3.67
C ALA A 35 -10.66 24.99 -4.44
N GLN A 36 -9.35 24.79 -4.33
CA GLN A 36 -8.66 23.67 -4.97
C GLN A 36 -9.33 22.40 -4.46
N THR A 37 -10.20 21.83 -5.29
CA THR A 37 -10.94 20.63 -4.93
C THR A 37 -9.90 19.52 -4.84
N MET A 38 -9.59 19.09 -3.62
CA MET A 38 -8.61 18.04 -3.38
C MET A 38 -9.13 16.74 -3.98
N LYS A 39 -8.60 16.37 -5.15
CA LYS A 39 -8.89 15.08 -5.78
C LYS A 39 -8.05 14.00 -5.12
N ILE A 40 -8.65 13.27 -4.19
CA ILE A 40 -8.01 12.18 -3.47
C ILE A 40 -8.34 10.86 -4.19
N GLY A 41 -7.30 10.09 -4.50
CA GLY A 41 -7.41 8.75 -5.06
C GLY A 41 -6.95 7.70 -4.06
N HIS A 42 -7.21 6.43 -4.36
CA HIS A 42 -6.70 5.31 -3.59
C HIS A 42 -6.23 4.16 -4.48
N THR A 43 -5.34 3.32 -3.96
CA THR A 43 -4.78 2.18 -4.71
C THR A 43 -4.35 1.03 -3.80
N ARG A 44 -4.40 -0.20 -4.31
CA ARG A 44 -3.95 -1.40 -3.61
C ARG A 44 -2.54 -1.80 -4.06
N ILE A 45 -1.53 -1.31 -3.34
CA ILE A 45 -0.12 -1.59 -3.66
C ILE A 45 0.18 -3.10 -3.53
N ASP A 46 -0.39 -3.78 -2.53
CA ASP A 46 -0.25 -5.22 -2.31
C ASP A 46 -0.76 -6.04 -3.51
N TYR A 47 -1.88 -5.61 -4.09
CA TYR A 47 -2.48 -6.26 -5.25
C TYR A 47 -1.69 -5.99 -6.53
N ILE A 48 -1.23 -4.75 -6.74
CA ILE A 48 -0.37 -4.42 -7.89
C ILE A 48 0.91 -5.26 -7.82
N LEU A 49 1.54 -5.28 -6.65
CA LEU A 49 2.75 -6.05 -6.39
C LEU A 49 2.54 -7.54 -6.67
N SER A 50 1.41 -8.12 -6.24
CA SER A 50 1.14 -9.54 -6.43
C SER A 50 1.03 -9.96 -7.89
N LEU A 51 0.61 -9.03 -8.76
CA LEU A 51 0.50 -9.24 -10.22
C LEU A 51 1.78 -8.94 -11.00
N THR A 52 2.84 -8.41 -10.35
CA THR A 52 4.11 -8.17 -11.04
C THR A 52 4.82 -9.49 -11.37
N PRO A 53 5.48 -9.60 -12.54
CA PRO A 53 6.27 -10.79 -12.88
C PRO A 53 7.44 -10.98 -11.90
N GLU A 54 8.01 -9.89 -11.39
CA GLU A 54 9.08 -9.94 -10.39
C GLU A 54 8.63 -10.64 -9.10
N ASN A 55 7.38 -10.46 -8.66
CA ASN A 55 6.89 -11.08 -7.43
C ASN A 55 6.98 -12.61 -7.46
N LYS A 56 6.69 -13.24 -8.60
CA LYS A 56 6.87 -14.69 -8.77
C LYS A 56 8.34 -15.09 -8.58
N VAL A 57 9.26 -14.37 -9.23
CA VAL A 57 10.70 -14.65 -9.13
C VAL A 57 11.20 -14.50 -7.70
N ILE A 58 10.78 -13.44 -7.00
CA ILE A 58 11.13 -13.20 -5.60
C ILE A 58 10.61 -14.33 -4.71
N THR A 59 9.36 -14.74 -4.91
CA THR A 59 8.73 -15.83 -4.15
C THR A 59 9.47 -17.14 -4.36
N ASP A 60 9.77 -17.50 -5.62
CA ASP A 60 10.50 -18.73 -5.95
C ASP A 60 11.91 -18.74 -5.30
N LEU A 61 12.63 -17.62 -5.35
CA LEU A 61 13.96 -17.47 -4.74
C LEU A 61 13.91 -17.65 -3.21
N LEU A 62 12.93 -17.06 -2.54
CA LEU A 62 12.78 -17.14 -1.09
C LEU A 62 12.34 -18.54 -0.65
N THR A 63 11.40 -19.16 -1.37
CA THR A 63 11.00 -20.56 -1.11
C THR A 63 12.16 -21.52 -1.29
N ASN A 64 13.01 -21.32 -2.31
CA ASN A 64 14.21 -22.13 -2.49
C ASN A 64 15.18 -21.98 -1.30
N GLN A 65 15.43 -20.75 -0.88
CA GLN A 65 16.31 -20.47 0.26
C GLN A 65 15.76 -21.07 1.56
N GLN A 66 14.46 -20.94 1.82
CA GLN A 66 13.80 -21.59 2.98
C GLN A 66 14.00 -23.10 2.96
N LYS A 67 13.84 -23.74 1.78
CA LYS A 67 14.08 -25.18 1.62
C LYS A 67 15.53 -25.57 1.91
N GLN A 68 16.49 -24.76 1.44
CA GLN A 68 17.92 -24.98 1.72
C GLN A 68 18.21 -24.86 3.23
N THR A 69 17.71 -23.81 3.89
CA THR A 69 17.81 -23.62 5.34
C THR A 69 17.22 -24.81 6.10
N GLN A 70 16.01 -25.27 5.73
CA GLN A 70 15.38 -26.42 6.39
C GLN A 70 16.19 -27.70 6.20
N THR A 71 16.76 -27.90 5.01
CA THR A 71 17.61 -29.06 4.71
C THR A 71 18.85 -29.06 5.60
N GLU A 72 19.49 -27.92 5.77
CA GLU A 72 20.68 -27.79 6.61
C GLU A 72 20.37 -27.94 8.10
N ILE A 73 19.25 -27.38 8.58
CA ILE A 73 18.78 -27.60 9.95
C ILE A 73 18.55 -29.09 10.21
N ASN A 74 17.87 -29.79 9.30
CA ASN A 74 17.62 -31.23 9.44
C ASN A 74 18.93 -32.02 9.46
N ARG A 75 19.91 -31.65 8.62
CA ARG A 75 21.24 -32.28 8.61
C ARG A 75 21.95 -32.12 9.95
N LEU A 76 21.95 -30.91 10.52
CA LEU A 76 22.57 -30.63 11.82
C LEU A 76 21.84 -31.34 12.97
N GLN A 77 20.51 -31.43 12.91
CA GLN A 77 19.72 -32.17 13.90
C GLN A 77 20.01 -33.67 13.85
N GLN A 78 20.12 -34.26 12.65
CA GLN A 78 20.52 -35.66 12.50
C GLN A 78 21.92 -35.89 13.05
N GLU A 79 22.87 -35.00 12.74
CA GLU A 79 24.23 -35.05 13.27
C GLU A 79 24.24 -35.01 14.81
N LEU A 80 23.41 -34.17 15.42
CA LEU A 80 23.26 -34.08 16.87
C LEU A 80 22.70 -35.38 17.45
N GLN A 81 21.64 -35.92 16.84
CA GLN A 81 21.02 -37.16 17.26
C GLN A 81 22.01 -38.33 17.21
N ASP A 82 22.78 -38.45 16.12
CA ASP A 82 23.76 -39.52 15.93
C ASP A 82 24.90 -39.42 16.95
N LYS A 83 25.46 -38.22 17.15
CA LYS A 83 26.52 -37.98 18.15
C LYS A 83 26.02 -38.23 19.56
N TYR A 84 24.78 -37.85 19.87
CA TYR A 84 24.17 -38.07 21.17
C TYR A 84 23.97 -39.57 21.44
N ALA A 85 23.49 -40.34 20.46
CA ALA A 85 23.34 -41.78 20.57
C ALA A 85 24.70 -42.49 20.78
N LEU A 86 25.75 -42.04 20.10
CA LEU A 86 27.11 -42.55 20.31
C LEU A 86 27.65 -42.23 21.70
N TYR A 87 27.44 -41.00 22.19
CA TYR A 87 27.80 -40.60 23.55
C TYR A 87 27.11 -41.49 24.58
N GLN A 88 25.79 -41.69 24.48
CA GLN A 88 25.03 -42.52 25.42
C GLN A 88 25.53 -43.98 25.48
N LYS A 89 25.90 -44.57 24.34
CA LYS A 89 26.42 -45.94 24.29
C LYS A 89 27.80 -46.08 24.91
N GLY A 90 28.64 -45.05 24.82
CA GLY A 90 30.05 -45.10 25.23
C GLY A 90 30.38 -44.46 26.57
N VAL A 91 29.49 -43.63 27.14
CA VAL A 91 29.81 -42.74 28.27
C VAL A 91 30.42 -43.45 29.48
N ALA A 92 29.97 -44.67 29.80
CA ALA A 92 30.47 -45.44 30.94
C ALA A 92 31.93 -45.92 30.78
N GLN A 93 32.45 -45.92 29.55
CA GLN A 93 33.81 -46.35 29.20
C GLN A 93 34.74 -45.16 28.88
N MET A 94 34.24 -43.93 28.92
CA MET A 94 35.01 -42.73 28.60
C MET A 94 35.76 -42.22 29.84
N THR A 95 36.98 -41.70 29.61
CA THR A 95 37.67 -40.87 30.62
C THR A 95 36.94 -39.53 30.78
N ASP A 96 37.14 -38.85 31.90
CA ASP A 96 36.49 -37.57 32.17
C ASP A 96 36.80 -36.51 31.10
N ILE A 97 38.02 -36.51 30.55
CA ILE A 97 38.45 -35.59 29.49
C ILE A 97 37.64 -35.86 28.21
N ILE A 98 37.60 -37.12 27.77
CA ILE A 98 36.86 -37.51 26.55
C ILE A 98 35.37 -37.23 26.71
N ARG A 99 34.81 -37.53 27.88
CA ARG A 99 33.39 -37.27 28.18
C ARG A 99 33.08 -35.78 28.07
N LYS A 100 33.89 -34.92 28.69
CA LYS A 100 33.71 -33.46 28.65
C LYS A 100 33.84 -32.89 27.23
N ASP A 101 34.79 -33.40 26.45
CA ASP A 101 34.95 -32.98 25.05
C ASP A 101 33.70 -33.31 24.22
N ARG A 102 33.11 -34.50 24.40
CA ARG A 102 31.88 -34.91 23.71
C ARG A 102 30.66 -34.10 24.16
N GLU A 103 30.54 -33.83 25.46
CA GLU A 103 29.47 -32.96 25.99
C GLU A 103 29.56 -31.55 25.40
N THR A 104 30.78 -31.01 25.30
CA THR A 104 31.04 -29.69 24.70
C THR A 104 30.71 -29.68 23.21
N GLU A 105 31.05 -30.75 22.48
CA GLU A 105 30.70 -30.92 21.07
C GLU A 105 29.17 -30.94 20.86
N LEU A 106 28.44 -31.70 21.67
CA LEU A 106 26.97 -31.77 21.63
C LEU A 106 26.32 -30.42 21.94
N GLN A 107 26.79 -29.73 22.98
CA GLN A 107 26.33 -28.38 23.33
C GLN A 107 26.62 -27.39 22.20
N GLY A 108 27.82 -27.45 21.61
CA GLY A 108 28.22 -26.60 20.49
C GLY A 108 27.33 -26.82 19.26
N LEU A 109 26.97 -28.05 18.96
CA LEU A 109 26.08 -28.38 17.84
C LEU A 109 24.64 -27.90 18.09
N GLN A 110 24.14 -28.04 19.31
CA GLN A 110 22.84 -27.48 19.70
C GLN A 110 22.79 -25.96 19.54
N SER A 111 23.83 -25.25 19.99
CA SER A 111 23.96 -23.79 19.83
C SER A 111 24.06 -23.40 18.36
N ARG A 112 24.81 -24.16 17.55
CA ARG A 112 24.93 -23.93 16.11
C ARG A 112 23.58 -24.04 15.39
N ILE A 113 22.76 -25.03 15.74
CA ILE A 113 21.41 -25.19 15.16
C ILE A 113 20.55 -23.96 15.46
N GLN A 114 20.54 -23.50 16.71
CA GLN A 114 19.74 -22.33 17.13
C GLN A 114 20.21 -21.06 16.40
N GLU A 115 21.51 -20.82 16.37
CA GLU A 115 22.09 -19.65 15.72
C GLU A 115 21.89 -19.67 14.19
N PHE A 116 22.05 -20.84 13.56
CA PHE A 116 21.80 -21.00 12.14
C PHE A 116 20.33 -20.73 11.77
N SER A 117 19.38 -21.19 12.58
CA SER A 117 17.96 -20.88 12.39
C SER A 117 17.70 -19.38 12.46
N ARG A 118 18.14 -18.72 13.54
CA ARG A 118 17.95 -17.28 13.76
C ARG A 118 18.55 -16.45 12.64
N THR A 119 19.81 -16.70 12.29
CA THR A 119 20.53 -15.95 11.26
C THR A 119 19.97 -16.21 9.86
N SER A 120 19.48 -17.43 9.58
CA SER A 120 18.81 -17.73 8.32
C SER A 120 17.50 -16.98 8.17
N ASP A 121 16.69 -16.90 9.23
CA ASP A 121 15.44 -16.14 9.21
C ASP A 121 15.69 -14.65 8.97
N GLU A 122 16.67 -14.07 9.68
CA GLU A 122 17.11 -12.68 9.46
C GLU A 122 17.60 -12.46 8.02
N ALA A 123 18.40 -13.39 7.49
CA ALA A 123 18.91 -13.31 6.12
C ALA A 123 17.79 -13.38 5.07
N ILE A 124 16.79 -14.25 5.27
CA ILE A 124 15.62 -14.36 4.39
C ILE A 124 14.81 -13.06 4.41
N GLN A 125 14.56 -12.49 5.59
CA GLN A 125 13.84 -11.22 5.71
C GLN A 125 14.58 -10.06 5.06
N ASN A 126 15.90 -9.98 5.24
CA ASN A 126 16.74 -8.96 4.62
C ASN A 126 16.76 -9.11 3.09
N LYS A 127 16.86 -10.34 2.59
CA LYS A 127 16.82 -10.61 1.16
C LYS A 127 15.47 -10.27 0.56
N TYR A 128 14.36 -10.60 1.22
CA TYR A 128 13.03 -10.17 0.78
C TYR A 128 12.96 -8.66 0.62
N LYS A 129 13.41 -7.89 1.63
CA LYS A 129 13.47 -6.43 1.54
C LYS A 129 14.30 -5.97 0.33
N GLN A 130 15.52 -6.47 0.19
CA GLN A 130 16.41 -6.09 -0.93
C GLN A 130 15.79 -6.37 -2.30
N LEU A 131 15.12 -7.51 -2.44
CA LEU A 131 14.50 -7.92 -3.70
C LEU A 131 13.20 -7.16 -4.00
N ILE A 132 12.41 -6.82 -2.96
CA ILE A 132 11.10 -6.19 -3.15
C ILE A 132 11.18 -4.67 -3.35
N TRP A 133 12.17 -4.01 -2.73
CA TRP A 133 12.38 -2.55 -2.84
C TRP A 133 12.40 -2.01 -4.28
N PRO A 134 13.14 -2.59 -5.25
CA PRO A 134 13.12 -2.08 -6.62
C PRO A 134 11.74 -2.19 -7.28
N THR A 135 11.00 -3.26 -7.01
CA THR A 135 9.63 -3.43 -7.54
C THR A 135 8.68 -2.40 -6.94
N VAL A 136 8.77 -2.17 -5.62
CA VAL A 136 7.99 -1.12 -4.94
C VAL A 136 8.31 0.27 -5.50
N ALA A 137 9.59 0.57 -5.77
CA ALA A 137 9.98 1.84 -6.37
C ALA A 137 9.39 2.03 -7.79
N LYS A 138 9.38 0.99 -8.62
CA LYS A 138 8.71 1.01 -9.94
C LYS A 138 7.21 1.30 -9.81
N ILE A 139 6.54 0.61 -8.88
CA ILE A 139 5.11 0.82 -8.61
C ILE A 139 4.85 2.25 -8.14
N GLN A 140 5.68 2.78 -7.24
CA GLN A 140 5.56 4.18 -6.78
C GLN A 140 5.69 5.17 -7.94
N GLN A 141 6.67 4.98 -8.84
CA GLN A 141 6.84 5.84 -10.01
C GLN A 141 5.62 5.79 -10.94
N ALA A 142 5.01 4.62 -11.11
CA ALA A 142 3.77 4.46 -11.89
C ALA A 142 2.59 5.18 -11.22
N ILE A 143 2.44 5.04 -9.89
CA ILE A 143 1.44 5.78 -9.10
C ILE A 143 1.62 7.29 -9.28
N ASP A 144 2.84 7.80 -9.13
CA ASP A 144 3.13 9.23 -9.26
C ASP A 144 2.75 9.76 -10.66
N THR A 145 3.03 8.98 -11.69
CA THR A 145 2.73 9.35 -13.08
C THR A 145 1.23 9.37 -13.33
N VAL A 146 0.51 8.32 -12.92
CA VAL A 146 -0.94 8.24 -13.03
C VAL A 146 -1.62 9.34 -12.23
N ALA A 147 -1.14 9.61 -11.01
CA ALA A 147 -1.66 10.67 -10.15
C ALA A 147 -1.56 12.03 -10.83
N LYS A 148 -0.37 12.39 -11.35
CA LYS A 148 -0.13 13.65 -12.07
C LYS A 148 -0.99 13.78 -13.32
N GLN A 149 -1.05 12.74 -14.15
CA GLN A 149 -1.82 12.76 -15.40
C GLN A 149 -3.33 12.93 -15.17
N ASN A 150 -3.85 12.45 -14.04
CA ASN A 150 -5.28 12.49 -13.73
C ASN A 150 -5.66 13.57 -12.70
N GLY A 151 -4.72 14.44 -12.34
CA GLY A 151 -4.95 15.58 -11.44
C GLY A 151 -5.25 15.18 -9.99
N TYR A 152 -4.75 14.05 -9.52
CA TYR A 152 -4.87 13.67 -8.10
C TYR A 152 -3.86 14.45 -7.25
N THR A 153 -4.32 15.00 -6.13
CA THR A 153 -3.46 15.69 -5.16
C THR A 153 -2.88 14.73 -4.12
N HIS A 154 -3.60 13.63 -3.85
CA HIS A 154 -3.20 12.61 -2.88
C HIS A 154 -3.62 11.24 -3.39
N ILE A 155 -2.76 10.24 -3.20
CA ILE A 155 -3.08 8.83 -3.38
C ILE A 155 -2.89 8.12 -2.05
N LEU A 156 -3.93 7.43 -1.60
CA LEU A 156 -3.93 6.68 -0.35
C LEU A 156 -3.81 5.18 -0.64
N SER A 157 -2.97 4.50 0.15
CA SER A 157 -2.85 3.05 0.03
C SER A 157 -4.02 2.37 0.77
N THR A 158 -4.83 1.64 0.03
CA THR A 158 -5.81 0.68 0.58
C THR A 158 -5.12 -0.67 0.73
N GLY A 159 -5.02 -1.18 1.95
CA GLY A 159 -4.37 -2.46 2.24
C GLY A 159 -4.64 -2.93 3.67
N ASN A 160 -4.09 -4.08 4.05
CA ASN A 160 -4.38 -4.73 5.35
C ASN A 160 -4.02 -3.89 6.60
N THR A 161 -3.28 -2.79 6.45
CA THR A 161 -2.92 -1.87 7.54
C THR A 161 -3.87 -0.68 7.70
N GLY A 162 -5.00 -0.63 6.98
CA GLY A 162 -6.21 0.02 7.47
C GLY A 162 -6.27 1.56 7.45
N ALA A 163 -5.74 2.24 6.44
CA ALA A 163 -5.91 3.70 6.32
C ALA A 163 -7.30 4.13 5.79
N ILE A 164 -7.99 3.23 5.07
CA ILE A 164 -9.27 3.52 4.43
C ILE A 164 -10.25 2.38 4.72
N LEU A 165 -11.36 2.69 5.39
CA LEU A 165 -12.45 1.73 5.65
C LEU A 165 -13.44 1.64 4.48
N TYR A 166 -13.63 2.76 3.77
CA TYR A 166 -14.49 2.88 2.61
C TYR A 166 -13.97 4.00 1.72
N ALA A 167 -13.89 3.74 0.42
CA ALA A 167 -13.68 4.76 -0.60
C ALA A 167 -14.54 4.41 -1.83
N PRO A 168 -15.10 5.40 -2.53
CA PRO A 168 -15.84 5.16 -3.77
C PRO A 168 -14.93 4.61 -4.85
N GLU A 169 -15.41 3.66 -5.66
CA GLU A 169 -14.62 3.01 -6.72
C GLU A 169 -14.11 4.02 -7.77
N GLU A 170 -14.79 5.14 -7.96
CA GLU A 170 -14.39 6.22 -8.86
C GLU A 170 -13.07 6.88 -8.44
N THR A 171 -12.67 6.71 -7.18
CA THR A 171 -11.39 7.20 -6.65
C THR A 171 -10.28 6.14 -6.72
N ASN A 172 -10.60 4.91 -7.13
CA ASN A 172 -9.64 3.82 -7.26
C ASN A 172 -8.81 3.99 -8.53
N ILE A 173 -7.49 4.05 -8.39
CA ILE A 173 -6.55 4.17 -9.52
C ILE A 173 -5.78 2.88 -9.80
N THR A 174 -6.09 1.78 -9.09
CA THR A 174 -5.36 0.50 -9.19
C THR A 174 -5.25 0.02 -10.65
N GLU A 175 -6.37 0.01 -11.37
CA GLU A 175 -6.41 -0.42 -12.78
C GLU A 175 -5.63 0.52 -13.71
N LEU A 176 -5.63 1.83 -13.42
CA LEU A 176 -4.84 2.80 -14.19
C LEU A 176 -3.34 2.57 -14.01
N VAL A 177 -2.91 2.23 -12.80
CA VAL A 177 -1.51 1.90 -12.48
C VAL A 177 -1.11 0.58 -13.12
N LEU A 178 -1.97 -0.44 -13.05
CA LEU A 178 -1.73 -1.73 -13.72
C LEU A 178 -1.58 -1.56 -15.23
N LYS A 179 -2.45 -0.75 -15.85
CA LYS A 179 -2.35 -0.41 -17.27
C LYS A 179 -1.06 0.34 -17.60
N TYR A 180 -0.62 1.27 -16.75
CA TYR A 180 0.64 1.98 -16.95
C TYR A 180 1.86 1.04 -16.86
N LEU A 181 1.77 -0.01 -16.05
CA LEU A 181 2.80 -1.04 -15.90
C LEU A 181 2.69 -2.17 -16.95
N ASP A 182 1.73 -2.09 -17.87
CA ASP A 182 1.42 -3.15 -18.84
C ASP A 182 1.09 -4.52 -18.19
N ILE A 183 0.45 -4.50 -17.01
CA ILE A 183 0.05 -5.70 -16.26
C ILE A 183 -1.45 -5.94 -16.42
N THR A 184 -1.84 -7.11 -16.93
CA THR A 184 -3.25 -7.51 -17.05
C THR A 184 -3.70 -8.41 -15.89
N PRO A 185 -4.77 -8.06 -15.14
CA PRO A 185 -5.38 -8.96 -14.17
C PRO A 185 -5.95 -10.19 -14.90
N GLY A 186 -5.29 -11.35 -14.77
CA GLY A 186 -5.71 -12.55 -15.51
C GLY A 186 -4.64 -13.62 -15.72
N GLN A 187 -3.38 -13.34 -15.39
CA GLN A 187 -2.32 -14.35 -15.37
C GLN A 187 -1.85 -14.55 -13.92
N ASN A 188 -2.62 -15.34 -13.17
CA ASN A 188 -2.33 -15.87 -11.83
C ASN A 188 -2.39 -14.88 -10.64
N VAL A 189 -3.57 -14.66 -10.05
CA VAL A 189 -3.94 -14.82 -8.62
C VAL A 189 -5.42 -14.43 -8.49
N GLY A 190 -6.16 -15.17 -7.67
CA GLY A 190 -7.60 -15.08 -7.48
C GLY A 190 -8.15 -13.67 -7.26
N GLN A 191 -9.16 -13.35 -8.06
CA GLN A 191 -10.07 -12.24 -7.88
C GLN A 191 -10.50 -12.12 -6.40
N PRO A 192 -10.36 -10.96 -5.74
CA PRO A 192 -11.17 -10.68 -4.57
C PRO A 192 -12.63 -10.81 -4.97
N ALA A 193 -13.38 -11.65 -4.26
CA ALA A 193 -14.79 -11.87 -4.49
C ALA A 193 -15.50 -10.53 -4.72
N LYS A 194 -16.08 -10.40 -5.90
CA LYS A 194 -16.98 -9.34 -6.32
C LYS A 194 -17.91 -9.03 -5.13
N ALA A 195 -17.81 -7.83 -4.57
CA ALA A 195 -18.71 -7.39 -3.52
C ALA A 195 -20.17 -7.63 -4.00
N PRO A 196 -21.05 -8.20 -3.17
CA PRO A 196 -22.43 -8.43 -3.57
C PRO A 196 -23.08 -7.09 -3.91
N SER A 197 -23.58 -6.97 -5.14
CA SER A 197 -24.33 -5.79 -5.57
C SER A 197 -25.47 -5.51 -4.59
N PRO A 198 -25.76 -4.24 -4.28
CA PRO A 198 -26.92 -3.89 -3.47
C PRO A 198 -28.18 -4.29 -4.22
N SER A 199 -28.90 -5.29 -3.70
CA SER A 199 -30.22 -5.64 -4.18
C SER A 199 -31.14 -4.44 -4.01
N THR A 200 -31.68 -3.96 -5.13
CA THR A 200 -32.73 -2.93 -5.20
C THR A 200 -33.85 -3.23 -4.19
N PRO A 201 -34.34 -2.25 -3.41
CA PRO A 201 -35.45 -2.46 -2.49
C PRO A 201 -36.69 -2.92 -3.28
N ALA A 202 -37.14 -4.15 -3.00
CA ALA A 202 -38.37 -4.68 -3.57
C ALA A 202 -39.54 -3.76 -3.19
N LYS A 203 -40.23 -3.27 -4.23
CA LYS A 203 -41.46 -2.49 -4.16
C LYS A 203 -42.49 -3.25 -3.30
N ARG A 204 -42.79 -2.71 -2.12
CA ARG A 204 -43.83 -3.19 -1.21
C ARG A 204 -45.19 -3.08 -1.91
N VAL A 205 -45.75 -4.21 -2.36
CA VAL A 205 -47.14 -4.31 -2.80
C VAL A 205 -48.04 -4.22 -1.56
N ALA A 206 -48.97 -3.27 -1.56
CA ALA A 206 -49.96 -3.09 -0.51
C ALA A 206 -50.96 -4.27 -0.47
N PRO A 207 -51.47 -4.68 0.71
CA PRO A 207 -52.46 -5.74 0.78
C PRO A 207 -53.85 -5.21 0.44
N LYS A 208 -54.56 -5.94 -0.42
CA LYS A 208 -55.97 -5.75 -0.79
C LYS A 208 -56.88 -6.18 0.38
N PRO A 209 -58.00 -5.48 0.68
CA PRO A 209 -58.82 -5.80 1.84
C PRO A 209 -59.66 -7.06 1.62
N ALA A 210 -59.71 -7.92 2.64
CA ALA A 210 -60.50 -9.15 2.67
C ALA A 210 -62.01 -8.85 2.77
N LYS A 211 -62.81 -9.54 1.95
CA LYS A 211 -64.28 -9.57 2.06
C LYS A 211 -64.69 -10.58 3.14
N LYS A 212 -65.57 -10.13 4.04
CA LYS A 212 -66.33 -10.93 5.00
C LYS A 212 -67.15 -12.03 4.29
N LYS A 213 -67.09 -13.24 4.81
CA LYS A 213 -68.23 -14.16 4.98
C LYS A 213 -67.95 -15.07 6.17
#